data_AF-A0AB38X1W5-F1
#
_entry.id   AF-A0AB38X1W5-F1
#
_cell.length_a   1.000
_cell.length_b   1.000
_cell.length_c   1.000
_cell.angle_alpha   90.00
_cell.angle_beta   90.00
_cell.angle_gamma   90.00
#
_symmetry.space_group_name_H-M   'P 1'
#
loop_
_entity.id
_entity.type
_entity.pdbx_description
1 polymer ?
#
loop_
_entity_poly.entity_id
_entity_poly.type
_entity_poly.pdbx_seq_one_letter_code
_entity_poly.pdbx_strand_id
1 'polypeptide(L)'
;MNKIITGCVALCLMAAPALALSTTEIKRMMIDQSIRSYSGNCPCPFNRASNGSKCGKRSAWSRPGGASPICYESDISDQMLENFIRRNGLSRN
;
A
#
# COMPACT_ATOMS: atom_id res chain seq x y z
N MET A 1 7.92 -58.11 -10.35
CA MET A 1 8.27 -57.87 -8.94
C MET A 1 8.82 -56.46 -8.83
N ASN A 2 8.05 -55.54 -8.25
CA ASN A 2 8.53 -54.52 -7.29
C ASN A 2 7.33 -53.67 -6.88
N LYS A 3 6.84 -53.99 -5.68
CA LYS A 3 5.80 -53.28 -4.97
C LYS A 3 6.43 -52.03 -4.35
N ILE A 4 5.95 -50.84 -4.68
CA ILE A 4 6.18 -49.67 -3.84
C ILE A 4 4.81 -49.27 -3.29
N ILE A 5 4.57 -49.74 -2.08
CA ILE A 5 3.44 -49.42 -1.24
C ILE A 5 3.87 -48.23 -0.38
N THR A 6 2.90 -47.38 -0.05
CA THR A 6 2.83 -46.56 1.18
C THR A 6 3.39 -45.15 1.08
N GLY A 7 2.47 -44.18 1.12
CA GLY A 7 2.76 -42.83 1.59
C GLY A 7 2.03 -41.72 0.84
N CYS A 8 0.70 -41.79 0.68
CA CYS A 8 -0.07 -40.58 0.40
C CYS A 8 0.01 -39.67 1.64
N VAL A 9 1.04 -38.82 1.69
CA VAL A 9 1.04 -37.63 2.54
C VAL A 9 -0.03 -36.71 1.95
N ALA A 10 -1.26 -36.86 2.44
CA ALA A 10 -2.35 -35.95 2.12
C ALA A 10 -2.04 -34.60 2.78
N LEU A 11 -1.29 -33.76 2.06
CA LEU A 11 -1.12 -32.35 2.38
C LEU A 11 -2.49 -31.69 2.17
N CYS A 12 -3.32 -31.68 3.21
CA CYS A 12 -4.59 -30.97 3.21
C CYS A 12 -4.27 -29.46 3.14
N LEU A 13 -4.37 -28.88 1.94
CA LEU A 13 -4.35 -27.42 1.74
C LEU A 13 -5.62 -26.85 2.40
N MET A 14 -5.50 -26.46 3.66
CA MET A 14 -6.51 -25.61 4.29
C MET A 14 -6.46 -24.25 3.60
N ALA A 15 -7.46 -23.95 2.76
CA ALA A 15 -7.60 -22.64 2.15
C ALA A 15 -7.94 -21.62 3.25
N ALA A 16 -6.98 -20.77 3.61
CA ALA A 16 -7.22 -19.66 4.52
C ALA A 16 -8.16 -18.65 3.85
N PRO A 17 -9.18 -18.13 4.56
CA PRO A 17 -10.03 -17.08 4.01
C PRO A 17 -9.18 -15.84 3.71
N ALA A 18 -9.30 -15.33 2.48
CA ALA A 18 -8.69 -14.07 2.11
C ALA A 18 -9.34 -12.95 2.93
N LEU A 19 -8.57 -12.33 3.82
CA LEU A 19 -9.01 -11.14 4.55
C LEU A 19 -9.23 -10.01 3.55
N ALA A 20 -10.49 -9.64 3.34
CA ALA A 20 -10.85 -8.56 2.45
C ALA A 20 -10.74 -7.20 3.17
N LEU A 21 -10.03 -6.25 2.57
CA LEU A 21 -9.73 -4.92 3.14
C LEU A 21 -10.79 -3.90 2.71
N SER A 22 -11.04 -2.87 3.53
CA SER A 22 -11.86 -1.75 3.11
C SER A 22 -11.14 -0.84 2.10
N THR A 23 -11.90 -0.09 1.30
CA THR A 23 -11.38 0.98 0.42
C THR A 23 -10.46 1.93 1.18
N THR A 24 -10.86 2.34 2.39
CA THR A 24 -10.08 3.26 3.23
C THR A 24 -8.73 2.67 3.63
N GLU A 25 -8.68 1.39 4.00
CA GLU A 25 -7.42 0.72 4.34
C GLU A 25 -6.49 0.63 3.14
N ILE A 26 -7.02 0.28 1.96
CA ILE A 26 -6.22 0.19 0.74
C ILE A 26 -5.69 1.58 0.35
N LYS A 27 -6.52 2.63 0.45
CA LYS A 27 -6.08 4.02 0.20
C LYS A 27 -4.99 4.46 1.18
N ARG A 28 -5.09 4.08 2.47
CA ARG A 28 -4.03 4.32 3.45
C ARG A 28 -2.73 3.61 3.07
N MET A 29 -2.78 2.37 2.62
CA MET A 29 -1.60 1.65 2.12
C MET A 29 -0.94 2.39 0.94
N MET A 30 -1.73 2.94 0.01
CA MET A 30 -1.23 3.72 -1.12
C MET A 30 -0.52 5.01 -0.67
N ILE A 31 -1.11 5.74 0.28
CA ILE A 31 -0.50 6.95 0.89
C ILE A 31 0.81 6.58 1.59
N ASP A 32 0.80 5.53 2.42
CA ASP A 32 1.99 5.10 3.14
C ASP A 32 3.11 4.64 2.21
N GLN A 33 2.77 3.95 1.12
CA GLN A 33 3.74 3.54 0.12
C GLN A 33 4.33 4.77 -0.60
N SER A 34 3.50 5.76 -0.95
CA SER A 34 3.98 6.99 -1.58
C SER A 34 4.87 7.83 -0.66
N ILE A 35 4.57 7.87 0.64
CA ILE A 35 5.41 8.56 1.63
C ILE A 35 6.75 7.81 1.78
N ARG A 36 6.72 6.48 1.89
CA ARG A 36 7.92 5.65 2.05
C ARG A 36 8.84 5.66 0.83
N SER A 37 8.29 5.80 -0.38
CA SER A 37 9.08 5.84 -1.61
C SER A 37 9.74 7.19 -1.88
N TYR A 38 9.32 8.25 -1.19
CA TYR A 38 9.89 9.58 -1.37
C TYR A 38 11.22 9.70 -0.60
N SER A 39 12.31 9.99 -1.33
CA SER A 39 13.68 10.00 -0.79
C SER A 39 14.03 11.24 0.06
N GLY A 40 13.18 12.27 0.06
CA GLY A 40 13.46 13.54 0.72
C GLY A 40 12.67 13.74 2.02
N ASN A 41 13.00 14.82 2.72
CA ASN A 41 12.20 15.30 3.83
C ASN A 41 10.90 15.96 3.34
N CYS A 42 9.86 15.86 4.16
CA CYS A 42 8.57 16.50 3.93
C CYS A 42 7.89 16.13 2.59
N PRO A 43 7.54 14.85 2.35
CA PRO A 43 6.68 14.50 1.21
C PRO A 43 5.31 15.18 1.32
N CYS A 44 4.61 15.02 2.46
CA CYS A 44 3.25 15.53 2.65
C CYS A 44 3.17 16.66 3.69
N PRO A 45 2.10 17.50 3.64
CA PRO A 45 1.95 18.65 4.54
C PRO A 45 1.88 18.26 6.02
N PHE A 46 1.33 17.09 6.34
CA PHE A 46 1.17 16.61 7.71
C PHE A 46 2.42 15.89 8.25
N ASN A 47 3.42 15.59 7.43
CA ASN A 47 4.68 15.05 7.95
C ASN A 47 5.42 16.10 8.79
N ARG A 48 6.42 15.62 9.53
CA ARG A 48 7.31 16.47 10.32
C ARG A 48 8.69 16.54 9.67
N ALA A 49 9.30 17.72 9.73
CA ALA A 49 10.70 17.90 9.39
C ALA A 49 11.60 17.34 10.51
N SER A 50 12.90 17.22 10.25
CA SER A 50 13.88 16.68 11.21
C SER A 50 13.94 17.44 12.54
N ASN A 51 13.52 18.71 12.56
CA ASN A 51 13.41 19.52 13.78
C ASN A 51 12.05 19.41 14.49
N GLY A 52 11.21 18.45 14.09
CA GLY A 52 9.88 18.22 14.67
C GLY A 52 8.77 19.16 14.19
N SER A 53 9.07 20.24 13.47
CA SER A 53 8.03 21.14 12.94
C SER A 53 7.18 20.48 11.84
N LYS A 54 5.91 20.88 11.71
CA LYS A 54 5.06 20.42 10.60
C LYS A 54 5.62 20.92 9.26
N CYS A 55 5.57 20.08 8.23
CA CYS A 55 6.00 20.44 6.89
C CYS A 55 5.06 21.50 6.27
N GLY A 56 3.75 21.33 6.33
CA GLY A 56 2.80 22.30 5.77
C GLY A 56 3.15 22.71 4.33
N LYS A 57 3.22 24.04 4.09
CA LYS A 57 3.49 24.62 2.76
C LYS A 57 4.86 24.28 2.17
N ARG A 58 5.83 23.90 3.00
CA ARG A 58 7.16 23.46 2.53
C ARG A 58 7.19 21.99 2.13
N SER A 59 6.09 21.24 2.17
CA SER A 59 6.04 19.85 1.69
C SER A 59 6.16 19.74 0.17
N ALA A 60 6.52 18.57 -0.35
CA ALA A 60 6.63 18.34 -1.78
C ALA A 60 5.29 18.55 -2.46
N TRP A 61 4.24 17.96 -1.88
CA TRP A 61 2.86 18.12 -2.33
C TRP A 61 2.37 19.57 -2.37
N SER A 62 2.77 20.42 -1.40
CA SER A 62 2.29 21.82 -1.35
C SER A 62 3.14 22.83 -2.11
N ARG A 63 4.44 22.60 -2.25
CA ARG A 63 5.35 23.65 -2.75
C ARG A 63 5.25 23.80 -4.28
N PRO A 64 5.30 25.02 -4.84
CA PRO A 64 5.33 25.22 -6.28
C PRO A 64 6.52 24.49 -6.92
N GLY A 65 6.28 23.73 -7.99
CA GLY A 65 7.31 22.92 -8.66
C GLY A 65 7.82 21.73 -7.82
N GLY A 66 7.15 21.41 -6.71
CA GLY A 66 7.45 20.21 -5.93
C GLY A 66 7.01 18.92 -6.62
N ALA A 67 7.45 17.78 -6.07
CA ALA A 67 6.93 16.49 -6.48
C ALA A 67 5.46 16.32 -6.04
N SER A 68 4.77 15.36 -6.63
CA SER A 68 3.35 15.06 -6.34
C SER A 68 3.17 13.69 -5.69
N PRO A 69 3.66 13.48 -4.44
CA PRO A 69 3.36 12.26 -3.71
C PRO A 69 1.86 12.17 -3.42
N ILE A 70 1.33 10.96 -3.23
CA ILE A 70 -0.04 10.75 -2.76
C ILE A 70 -0.05 11.04 -1.25
N CYS A 71 -0.82 12.04 -0.85
CA CYS A 71 -0.90 12.49 0.55
C CYS A 71 -2.29 12.33 1.15
N TYR A 72 -3.33 12.41 0.32
CA TYR A 72 -4.73 12.35 0.76
C TYR A 72 -5.52 11.33 -0.06
N GLU A 73 -6.64 10.85 0.50
CA GLU A 73 -7.54 9.94 -0.22
C GLU A 73 -8.13 10.57 -1.49
N SER A 74 -8.25 11.90 -1.52
CA SER A 74 -8.68 12.69 -2.68
C SER A 74 -7.66 12.71 -3.82
N ASP A 75 -6.39 12.43 -3.52
CA ASP A 75 -5.35 12.29 -4.55
C ASP A 75 -5.52 10.95 -5.29
N ILE A 76 -6.34 10.03 -4.77
CA ILE A 76 -6.50 8.68 -5.31
C ILE A 76 -7.77 8.57 -6.15
N SER A 77 -7.60 8.50 -7.47
CA SER A 77 -8.70 8.15 -8.38
C SER A 77 -9.05 6.66 -8.30
N ASP A 78 -10.28 6.33 -8.68
CA ASP A 78 -10.76 4.94 -8.71
C ASP A 78 -9.88 4.07 -9.60
N GLN A 79 -9.44 4.60 -10.75
CA GLN A 79 -8.53 3.88 -11.65
C GLN A 79 -7.19 3.54 -10.97
N MET A 80 -6.62 4.46 -10.18
CA MET A 80 -5.38 4.18 -9.46
C MET A 80 -5.59 3.14 -8.37
N LEU A 81 -6.73 3.20 -7.68
CA LEU A 81 -7.10 2.25 -6.64
C LEU A 81 -7.29 0.84 -7.21
N GLU A 82 -8.07 0.68 -8.28
CA GLU A 82 -8.29 -0.63 -8.93
C GLU A 82 -6.99 -1.20 -9.50
N ASN A 83 -6.13 -0.35 -10.06
CA ASN A 83 -4.80 -0.76 -10.48
C ASN A 83 -3.93 -1.22 -9.32
N PHE A 84 -3.99 -0.54 -8.18
CA PHE A 84 -3.25 -0.93 -6.99
C PHE A 84 -3.71 -2.28 -6.45
N ILE A 85 -5.02 -2.49 -6.36
CA ILE A 85 -5.63 -3.76 -5.92
C ILE A 85 -5.17 -4.90 -6.81
N ARG A 86 -5.31 -4.74 -8.13
CA ARG A 86 -4.91 -5.76 -9.11
C ARG A 86 -3.42 -6.10 -9.04
N ARG A 87 -2.55 -5.09 -8.93
CA ARG A 87 -1.09 -5.31 -8.86
C ARG A 87 -0.64 -5.99 -7.57
N ASN A 88 -1.35 -5.78 -6.48
CA ASN A 88 -1.00 -6.32 -5.16
C ASN A 88 -1.82 -7.58 -4.78
N GLY A 89 -2.70 -8.06 -5.67
CA GLY A 89 -3.55 -9.24 -5.40
C GLY A 89 -4.47 -9.05 -4.19
N LEU A 90 -4.91 -7.81 -3.93
CA LEU A 90 -5.78 -7.50 -2.80
C LEU A 90 -7.24 -7.82 -3.15
N SER A 91 -8.02 -8.17 -2.13
CA SER A 91 -9.48 -8.27 -2.21
C SER A 91 -10.09 -7.19 -1.32
N ARG A 92 -11.11 -6.49 -1.81
CA ARG A 92 -11.84 -5.46 -1.04
C ARG A 92 -13.14 -6.04 -0.47
N ASN A 93 -13.50 -5.66 0.75
CA ASN A 93 -14.78 -6.03 1.39
C ASN A 93 -15.93 -5.07 1.05
#